data_AF-A0A8T5MGF4-F1
#
_entry.id   AF-A0A8T5MGF4-F1
#
_cell.length_a   1.000
_cell.length_b   1.000
_cell.length_c   1.000
_cell.angle_alpha   90.00
_cell.angle_beta   90.00
_cell.angle_gamma   90.00
#
_symmetry.space_group_name_H-M   'P 1'
#
loop_
_entity.id
_entity.type
_entity.pdbx_description
1 polymer ?
#
loop_
_entity_poly.entity_id
_entity_poly.type
_entity_poly.pdbx_seq_one_letter_code
_entity_poly.pdbx_strand_id
1 'polypeptide(L)' 'MKVIKAMGNDERKKKIGELKFELVKSKAGAAKTGGSKIKEIKKAIARILTLEKSLGKESGESKLLKRKISKEKS' A
#
# COMPACT_ATOMS: atom_id res chain seq x y z
N MET A 1 -10.05 4.62 -11.09
CA MET A 1 -9.95 4.05 -9.72
C MET A 1 -10.75 2.75 -9.53
N LYS A 2 -11.71 2.42 -10.42
CA LYS A 2 -12.52 1.18 -10.35
C LYS A 2 -11.68 -0.11 -10.43
N VAL A 3 -10.60 -0.11 -11.22
CA VAL A 3 -9.72 -1.29 -11.40
C VAL A 3 -9.07 -1.77 -10.10
N ILE A 4 -8.56 -0.86 -9.26
CA ILE A 4 -7.88 -1.23 -8.00
C ILE A 4 -8.87 -1.79 -6.95
N LYS A 5 -10.14 -1.39 -7.02
CA LYS A 5 -11.19 -1.90 -6.13
C LYS A 5 -11.57 -3.34 -6.44
N ALA A 6 -11.50 -3.75 -7.70
CA ALA A 6 -11.82 -5.10 -8.14
C ALA A 6 -10.71 -6.12 -7.85
N MET A 7 -9.48 -5.66 -7.57
CA MET A 7 -8.35 -6.55 -7.30
C MET A 7 -8.46 -7.24 -5.94
N GLY A 8 -8.12 -8.53 -5.91
CA GLY A 8 -8.00 -9.30 -4.66
C GLY A 8 -6.83 -8.82 -3.78
N ASN A 9 -6.79 -9.24 -2.51
CA ASN A 9 -5.70 -8.87 -1.60
C ASN A 9 -4.32 -9.26 -2.13
N ASP A 10 -4.17 -10.47 -2.65
CA ASP A 10 -2.87 -10.95 -3.17
C ASP A 10 -2.47 -10.26 -4.48
N GLU A 11 -3.43 -9.95 -5.34
CA GLU A 11 -3.18 -9.14 -6.54
C GLU A 11 -2.72 -7.73 -6.17
N ARG A 12 -3.33 -7.10 -5.15
CA ARG A 12 -2.90 -5.79 -4.64
C ARG A 12 -1.48 -5.83 -4.09
N LYS A 13 -1.13 -6.85 -3.30
CA LYS A 13 0.24 -7.06 -2.80
C LYS A 13 1.24 -7.23 -3.94
N LYS A 14 0.92 -8.06 -4.94
CA LYS A 14 1.75 -8.27 -6.13
C LYS A 14 1.96 -6.95 -6.88
N LYS A 15 0.89 -6.18 -7.08
CA LYS A 15 0.95 -4.86 -7.73
C LYS A 15 1.81 -3.86 -6.96
N ILE A 16 1.74 -3.84 -5.63
CA ILE A 16 2.62 -3.01 -4.80
C ILE A 16 4.09 -3.44 -4.98
N GLY A 17 4.37 -4.74 -5.05
CA GLY A 17 5.71 -5.28 -5.31
C GLY A 17 6.29 -4.79 -6.64
N GLU A 18 5.51 -4.91 -7.71
CA GLU A 18 5.87 -4.39 -9.05
C GLU A 18 6.18 -2.89 -9.02
N LEU A 19 5.30 -2.10 -8.39
CA LEU A 19 5.47 -0.64 -8.30
C LEU A 19 6.69 -0.26 -7.46
N LYS A 20 7.02 -1.01 -6.39
CA LYS A 20 8.23 -0.79 -5.59
C LYS A 20 9.48 -1.07 -6.41
N PHE A 21 9.50 -2.14 -7.20
CA PHE A 21 10.62 -2.45 -8.08
C PHE A 21 10.83 -1.36 -9.13
N GLU A 22 9.74 -0.90 -9.76
CA GLU A 22 9.80 0.20 -10.72
C GLU A 22 10.24 1.52 -10.06
N LEU A 23 9.85 1.76 -8.81
CA LEU A 23 10.31 2.91 -8.03
C LEU A 23 11.83 2.88 -7.83
N VAL A 24 12.40 1.71 -7.52
CA VAL A 24 13.85 1.55 -7.35
C VAL A 24 14.58 1.81 -8.67
N LYS A 25 14.12 1.22 -9.78
CA LYS A 25 14.67 1.51 -11.11
C LYS A 25 14.60 2.99 -11.47
N SER A 26 13.46 3.62 -11.19
CA SER A 26 13.23 5.03 -11.48
C SER A 26 14.09 5.95 -10.61
N LYS A 27 14.38 5.55 -9.36
CA LYS A 27 15.33 6.25 -8.48
C LYS A 27 16.76 6.15 -8.99
N ALA A 28 17.18 4.97 -9.45
CA ALA A 28 18.52 4.78 -10.01
C ALA A 28 18.73 5.62 -11.29
N GLY A 29 17.69 5.83 -12.08
CA GLY A 29 17.71 6.69 -13.28
C GLY A 29 17.27 8.15 -13.06
N ALA A 30 17.09 8.59 -11.82
CA ALA A 30 16.38 9.84 -11.49
C ALA A 30 17.03 11.10 -12.07
N ALA A 31 18.36 11.09 -12.23
CA ALA A 31 19.10 12.19 -12.84
C ALA A 31 18.71 12.45 -14.32
N LYS A 32 18.18 11.44 -15.02
CA LYS A 32 17.83 11.52 -16.46
C LYS A 32 16.34 11.61 -16.75
N THR A 33 15.48 11.11 -15.86
CA THR A 33 14.02 10.97 -16.10
C THR A 33 13.15 11.92 -15.29
N GLY A 34 13.74 12.71 -14.39
CA GLY A 34 13.02 13.69 -13.57
C GLY A 34 12.12 13.07 -12.48
N GLY A 35 11.73 13.88 -11.50
CA GLY A 35 10.99 13.44 -10.31
C GLY A 35 9.52 13.05 -10.54
N SER A 36 8.95 13.35 -11.72
CA SER A 36 7.52 13.16 -12.00
C SER A 36 7.11 11.69 -11.96
N LYS A 37 7.87 10.80 -12.63
CA LYS A 37 7.61 9.35 -12.63
C LYS A 37 7.65 8.76 -11.22
N ILE A 38 8.64 9.19 -10.42
CA ILE A 38 8.77 8.79 -9.01
C ILE A 38 7.55 9.22 -8.20
N LYS A 39 7.04 10.43 -8.43
CA LYS A 39 5.85 10.97 -7.74
C LYS A 39 4.59 10.19 -8.11
N GLU A 40 4.44 9.80 -9.37
CA GLU A 40 3.30 9.00 -9.84
C GLU A 40 3.30 7.58 -9.26
N ILE A 41 4.45 6.91 -9.26
CA ILE A 41 4.60 5.57 -8.66
C ILE A 41 4.27 5.62 -7.16
N LYS A 42 4.77 6.62 -6.43
CA LYS A 42 4.44 6.83 -5.01
C LYS A 42 2.93 7.05 -4.80
N LYS A 43 2.29 7.87 -5.65
CA LYS A 43 0.84 8.10 -5.61
C LYS A 43 0.05 6.80 -5.87
N ALA A 44 0.49 5.99 -6.82
CA ALA A 44 -0.15 4.71 -7.13
C ALA A 44 -0.08 3.75 -5.92
N ILE A 45 1.11 3.59 -5.32
CA ILE A 45 1.30 2.78 -4.10
C ILE A 45 0.40 3.30 -2.96
N ALA A 46 0.40 4.61 -2.71
CA ALA A 46 -0.40 5.21 -1.65
C ALA A 46 -1.91 4.96 -1.84
N ARG A 47 -2.41 5.02 -3.08
CA ARG A 47 -3.82 4.70 -3.40
C ARG A 47 -4.17 3.25 -3.10
N ILE A 48 -3.30 2.30 -3.46
CA ILE A 48 -3.54 0.88 -3.18
C ILE A 48 -3.54 0.64 -1.66
N LEU A 49 -2.55 1.16 -0.94
CA LEU A 49 -2.46 1.03 0.52
C LEU A 49 -3.64 1.68 1.25
N THR A 50 -4.10 2.84 0.77
CA THR A 50 -5.29 3.51 1.32
C THR A 50 -6.53 2.65 1.13
N LEU A 51 -6.66 2.03 -0.04
CA LEU A 51 -7.78 1.15 -0.35
C LEU A 51 -7.73 -0.13 0.49
N GLU A 52 -6.56 -0.75 0.67
CA GLU A 52 -6.39 -1.88 1.60
C GLU A 52 -6.74 -1.47 3.04
N LYS A 53 -6.36 -0.28 3.47
CA LYS A 53 -6.70 0.22 4.81
C LYS A 53 -8.20 0.48 4.95
N SER A 54 -8.86 1.00 3.91
CA SER A 54 -10.31 1.23 3.92
C SER A 54 -11.10 -0.09 3.90
N LEU A 55 -10.65 -1.10 3.16
CA LEU A 55 -11.24 -2.45 3.17
C LEU A 55 -10.94 -3.21 4.47
N GLY A 56 -9.75 -2.97 5.04
CA GLY A 56 -9.32 -3.52 6.32
C GLY A 56 -9.95 -2.86 7.55
N LYS A 57 -10.75 -1.79 7.40
CA LYS A 57 -11.54 -1.26 8.52
C LYS A 57 -12.61 -2.26 9.00
N GLU A 58 -13.07 -3.16 8.13
CA GLU A 58 -13.94 -4.30 8.49
C GLU A 58 -13.22 -5.36 9.34
N SER A 59 -11.88 -5.43 9.30
CA SER A 59 -11.06 -6.38 10.11
C SER A 59 -10.28 -5.69 11.25
N GLY A 60 -10.54 -4.39 11.46
CA GLY A 60 -9.88 -3.55 12.47
C GLY A 60 -10.20 -3.95 13.91
N GLU A 61 -11.31 -4.66 14.13
CA GLU A 61 -11.68 -5.22 15.43
C GLU A 61 -10.56 -6.08 16.01
N SER A 62 -9.92 -6.91 15.20
CA SER A 62 -8.87 -7.84 15.64
C SER A 62 -7.59 -7.14 16.13
N LYS A 63 -7.28 -5.92 15.66
CA LYS A 63 -6.11 -5.14 16.14
C LYS A 63 -6.44 -4.33 17.39
N LEU A 64 -7.67 -3.82 17.50
CA LEU A 64 -8.19 -3.16 18.71
C LEU A 64 -8.35 -4.17 19.86
N LEU A 65 -8.85 -5.37 19.56
CA LEU A 65 -9.00 -6.46 20.52
C LEU A 65 -7.64 -6.94 21.06
N LYS A 66 -6.64 -7.13 20.18
CA LYS A 66 -5.26 -7.48 20.61
C LYS A 66 -4.63 -6.41 21.51
N ARG A 67 -4.93 -5.13 21.28
CA ARG A 67 -4.45 -4.02 22.13
C ARG A 67 -5.19 -3.95 23.48
N LYS A 68 -6.48 -4.27 23.53
CA LYS A 68 -7.25 -4.36 24.78
C LYS A 68 -6.77 -5.53 25.64
N ILE A 69 -6.65 -6.72 25.05
CA ILE A 69 -6.17 -7.94 25.75
C ILE A 69 -4.76 -7.75 26.34
N SER A 70 -3.90 -6.98 25.67
CA SER A 70 -2.55 -6.67 26.19
C SER A 70 -2.54 -5.69 27.36
N LYS A 71 -3.59 -4.88 27.54
CA LYS A 71 -3.70 -3.91 28.64
C LYS A 71 -4.40 -4.48 29.88
N GLU A 72 -5.24 -5.49 29.73
CA GLU A 72 -5.87 -6.22 30.85
C GLU A 72 -4.94 -7.25 31.52
N LYS A 73 -3.83 -7.62 30.85
CA LYS A 73 -2.83 -8.57 31.37
C LYS A 73 -1.61 -7.91 32.02
N SER A 74 -1.62 -6.59 32.19
CA SER A 74 -0.61 -5.81 32.93
C SER A 74 -1.28 -5.10 34.10
#